data_AF-A0A1G0BCV6-F1
#
_entry.id   AF-A0A1G0BCV6-F1
#
_cell.length_a   1.000
_cell.length_b   1.000
_cell.length_c   1.000
_cell.angle_alpha   90.00
_cell.angle_beta   90.00
_cell.angle_gamma   90.00
#
_symmetry.space_group_name_H-M   'P 1'
#
loop_
_entity.id
_entity.type
_entity.pdbx_description
1 polymer ?
#
loop_
_entity_poly.entity_id
_entity_poly.type
_entity_poly.pdbx_seq_one_letter_code
_entity_poly.pdbx_strand_id
1 'polypeptide(L)'
;MRSYSFFTIMLLCLAILLVDTLAFYWLKSITQLLQSVFLQNFIHITFWTFTIGLITAIILLRLRLKVTHPYLNQLLITSLYGLTISSFIPKIIFVVVISILYFTNYVFSEEESLIAIPIIGLFAGFLPFLMICYSIFRTLYRFKVHRIKINFDELPPNFNGLKIVHISDLHLGSFRSRYHILDRAIKLINHLEPDFIFFTGDLVNNHAWELKGWQSVLKKLNAKTGKFGVLGNHDYGDYGKWKSEERKQANFETIKYFYKKIDFKLLLNEAVSIENDGQKIAIVGVENWGNPPFKQYGDLKKALKSVDNIPFKILLSHDPSHWNEEVLEKTDIALTLSGHTHGMQAGINIKSKNWSPIQYKYQHWAGLYKRFNQYLYVTRGLGWMGFPGRLGMRPEITFIELHQ
;
A
#
# COMPACT_ATOMS: atom_id res chain seq x y z
N MET A 1 -1.20 3.76 -12.22
CA MET A 1 -0.99 4.93 -11.33
C MET A 1 -1.72 6.12 -11.91
N ARG A 2 -2.54 6.81 -11.09
CA ARG A 2 -3.31 7.98 -11.51
C ARG A 2 -2.38 9.07 -12.07
N SER A 3 -2.73 9.62 -13.23
CA SER A 3 -1.96 10.74 -13.78
C SER A 3 -2.36 12.04 -13.11
N TYR A 4 -1.41 12.74 -12.49
CA TYR A 4 -1.61 14.09 -11.99
C TYR A 4 -1.61 15.13 -13.11
N SER A 5 -2.23 16.29 -12.89
CA SER A 5 -2.22 17.39 -13.84
C SER A 5 -0.82 18.00 -13.95
N PHE A 6 -0.52 18.71 -15.05
CA PHE A 6 0.76 19.42 -15.17
C PHE A 6 0.91 20.47 -14.06
N PHE A 7 -0.18 21.18 -13.75
CA PHE A 7 -0.25 22.14 -12.65
C PHE A 7 0.13 21.53 -11.30
N THR A 8 -0.41 20.35 -10.95
CA THR A 8 -0.06 19.64 -9.70
C THR A 8 1.43 19.28 -9.65
N ILE A 9 2.02 18.89 -10.78
CA ILE A 9 3.46 18.61 -10.85
C ILE A 9 4.29 19.89 -10.66
N MET A 10 3.85 21.03 -11.20
CA MET A 10 4.51 22.31 -10.99
C MET A 10 4.43 22.75 -9.52
N LEU A 11 3.29 22.57 -8.87
CA LEU A 11 3.15 22.84 -7.43
C LEU A 11 4.10 21.97 -6.59
N LEU A 12 4.25 20.68 -6.92
CA LEU A 12 5.23 19.81 -6.27
C LEU A 12 6.65 20.33 -6.47
N CYS A 13 7.03 20.71 -7.69
CA CYS A 13 8.36 21.24 -7.98
C CYS A 13 8.63 22.56 -7.23
N LEU A 14 7.63 23.45 -7.13
CA LEU A 14 7.71 24.68 -6.36
C LEU A 14 7.87 24.40 -4.86
N ALA A 15 7.12 23.44 -4.32
CA ALA A 15 7.25 23.02 -2.93
C ALA A 15 8.65 22.45 -2.63
N ILE A 16 9.19 21.61 -3.53
CA ILE A 16 10.57 21.11 -3.43
C ILE A 16 11.56 22.27 -3.42
N LEU A 17 11.43 23.22 -4.35
CA LEU A 17 12.32 24.38 -4.43
C LEU A 17 12.26 25.26 -3.18
N LEU A 18 11.06 25.49 -2.64
CA LEU A 18 10.86 26.27 -1.42
C LEU A 18 11.55 25.61 -0.22
N VAL A 19 11.28 24.32 0.01
CA VAL A 19 11.91 23.57 1.11
C VAL A 19 13.42 23.50 0.94
N ASP A 20 13.91 23.28 -0.28
CA ASP A 20 15.33 23.20 -0.55
C ASP A 20 16.02 24.57 -0.37
N THR A 21 15.34 25.68 -0.68
CA THR A 21 15.85 27.04 -0.41
C THR A 21 16.01 27.29 1.08
N LEU A 22 14.99 26.92 1.89
CA LEU A 22 15.04 27.04 3.35
C LEU A 22 16.10 26.11 3.95
N ALA A 23 16.19 24.87 3.47
CA ALA A 23 17.21 23.92 3.89
C ALA A 23 18.62 24.44 3.53
N PHE A 24 18.76 25.08 2.38
CA PHE A 24 20.04 25.65 1.93
C PHE A 24 20.47 26.87 2.76
N TYR A 25 19.52 27.70 3.20
CA TYR A 25 19.79 28.79 4.15
C TYR A 25 20.46 28.24 5.43
N TRP A 26 19.86 27.21 6.03
CA TRP A 26 20.43 26.57 7.21
C TRP A 26 21.74 25.84 6.90
N LEU A 27 21.83 25.16 5.76
CA LEU A 27 23.06 24.51 5.33
C LEU A 27 24.22 25.50 5.23
N LYS A 28 23.98 26.71 4.69
CA LYS A 28 24.99 27.77 4.62
C LYS A 28 25.51 28.13 6.01
N SER A 29 24.60 28.41 6.96
CA SER A 29 24.95 28.71 8.36
C SER A 29 25.81 27.60 8.98
N ILE A 30 25.46 26.33 8.76
CA ILE A 30 26.24 25.19 9.26
C ILE A 30 27.60 25.08 8.58
N THR A 31 27.65 25.24 7.25
CA THR A 31 28.90 25.09 6.50
C THR A 31 29.90 26.21 6.73
N GLN A 32 29.48 27.38 7.24
CA GLN A 32 30.39 28.46 7.65
C GLN A 32 31.34 28.01 8.78
N LEU A 33 30.96 26.98 9.55
CA LEU A 33 31.81 26.37 10.58
C LEU A 33 32.97 25.55 10.00
N LEU A 34 32.95 25.24 8.70
CA LEU A 34 34.02 24.49 8.03
C LEU A 34 35.15 25.43 7.63
N GLN A 35 36.40 25.06 7.93
CA GLN A 35 37.57 25.86 7.55
C GLN A 35 37.87 25.84 6.04
N SER A 36 37.48 24.77 5.33
CA SER A 36 37.79 24.59 3.91
C SER A 36 36.74 25.21 2.99
N VAL A 37 37.11 26.30 2.31
CA VAL A 37 36.27 26.95 1.28
C VAL A 37 35.94 25.99 0.13
N PHE A 38 36.89 25.13 -0.24
CA PHE A 38 36.65 24.11 -1.26
C PHE A 38 35.52 23.17 -0.86
N LEU A 39 35.53 22.67 0.39
CA LEU A 39 34.51 21.76 0.89
C LEU A 39 33.14 22.45 0.99
N GLN A 40 33.09 23.71 1.44
CA GLN A 40 31.86 24.50 1.45
C GLN A 40 31.25 24.61 0.04
N ASN A 41 32.06 25.06 -0.93
CA ASN A 41 31.62 25.21 -2.32
C ASN A 41 31.18 23.86 -2.92
N PHE A 42 31.90 22.79 -2.64
CA PHE A 42 31.54 21.45 -3.10
C PHE A 42 30.18 21.00 -2.55
N ILE A 43 29.92 21.20 -1.25
CA ILE A 43 28.62 20.88 -0.63
C ILE A 43 27.50 21.71 -1.26
N HIS A 44 27.72 23.02 -1.44
CA HIS A 44 26.70 23.93 -1.98
C HIS A 44 26.36 23.62 -3.44
N ILE A 45 27.38 23.37 -4.27
CA ILE A 45 27.20 22.99 -5.67
C ILE A 45 26.46 21.66 -5.75
N THR A 46 26.90 20.65 -4.99
CA THR A 46 26.27 19.32 -4.98
C THR A 46 24.80 19.39 -4.57
N PHE A 47 24.47 20.20 -3.55
CA PHE A 47 23.10 20.41 -3.11
C PHE A 47 22.22 20.92 -4.24
N TRP A 48 22.60 22.02 -4.89
CA TRP A 48 21.78 22.63 -5.95
C TRP A 48 21.78 21.80 -7.24
N THR A 49 22.89 21.17 -7.61
CA THR A 49 22.94 20.24 -8.74
C THR A 49 21.95 19.10 -8.55
N PHE A 50 21.87 18.53 -7.34
CA PHE A 50 20.89 17.49 -7.03
C PHE A 50 19.45 18.01 -7.13
N THR A 51 19.14 19.16 -6.51
CA THR A 51 17.79 19.75 -6.53
C THR A 51 17.32 20.09 -7.95
N ILE A 52 18.16 20.77 -8.73
CA ILE A 52 17.87 21.14 -10.11
C ILE A 52 17.73 19.86 -10.96
N GLY A 53 18.61 18.87 -10.75
CA GLY A 53 18.54 17.58 -11.42
C GLY A 53 17.23 16.84 -11.13
N LEU A 54 16.81 16.78 -9.87
CA LEU A 54 15.57 16.14 -9.45
C LEU A 54 14.33 16.82 -10.06
N ILE A 55 14.23 18.15 -9.94
CA ILE A 55 13.12 18.93 -10.51
C ILE A 55 13.08 18.75 -12.02
N THR A 56 14.23 18.90 -12.69
CA THR A 56 14.35 18.70 -14.14
C THR A 56 13.89 17.30 -14.54
N ALA A 57 14.31 16.26 -13.81
CA ALA A 57 13.91 14.88 -14.08
C ALA A 57 12.39 14.67 -13.93
N ILE A 58 11.75 15.25 -12.90
CA ILE A 58 10.30 15.18 -12.69
C ILE A 58 9.55 15.86 -13.85
N ILE A 59 9.99 17.06 -14.25
CA ILE A 59 9.38 17.82 -15.35
C ILE A 59 9.55 17.08 -16.68
N LEU A 60 10.76 16.64 -17.00
CA LEU A 60 11.07 15.90 -18.22
C LEU A 60 10.29 14.59 -18.30
N LEU A 61 10.20 13.85 -17.19
CA LEU A 61 9.36 12.66 -17.13
C LEU A 61 7.93 13.04 -17.49
N ARG A 62 7.33 14.04 -16.84
CA ARG A 62 5.96 14.47 -17.11
C ARG A 62 5.73 14.85 -18.58
N LEU A 63 6.67 15.54 -19.22
CA LEU A 63 6.59 15.93 -20.63
C LEU A 63 6.71 14.70 -21.56
N ARG A 64 7.55 13.73 -21.21
CA ARG A 64 7.83 12.53 -22.04
C ARG A 64 6.94 11.32 -21.76
N LEU A 65 6.11 11.35 -20.71
CA LEU A 65 5.23 10.23 -20.31
C LEU A 65 4.35 9.70 -21.45
N LYS A 66 4.01 10.52 -22.45
CA LYS A 66 3.16 10.12 -23.59
C LYS A 66 3.90 9.32 -24.68
N VAL A 67 5.22 9.48 -24.80
CA VAL A 67 6.03 8.98 -25.93
C VAL A 67 6.80 7.71 -25.55
N THR A 68 6.92 7.43 -24.26
CA THR A 68 7.77 6.40 -23.67
C THR A 68 6.98 5.11 -23.40
N HIS A 69 7.67 3.96 -23.46
CA HIS A 69 7.06 2.65 -23.23
C HIS A 69 6.50 2.54 -21.79
N PRO A 70 5.27 2.03 -21.57
CA PRO A 70 4.60 2.00 -20.26
C PRO A 70 5.43 1.38 -19.13
N TYR A 71 6.16 0.31 -19.43
CA TYR A 71 7.06 -0.34 -18.47
C TYR A 71 8.17 0.60 -17.95
N LEU A 72 8.82 1.35 -18.85
CA LEU A 72 9.88 2.27 -18.48
C LEU A 72 9.32 3.45 -17.67
N ASN A 73 8.13 3.92 -18.02
CA ASN A 73 7.45 4.96 -17.26
C ASN A 73 7.18 4.55 -15.82
N GLN A 74 6.68 3.34 -15.61
CA GLN A 74 6.46 2.86 -14.24
C GLN A 74 7.76 2.79 -13.44
N LEU A 75 8.85 2.33 -14.04
CA LEU A 75 10.16 2.31 -13.40
C LEU A 75 10.63 3.72 -13.02
N LEU A 76 10.60 4.65 -13.97
CA LEU A 76 11.05 6.03 -13.74
C LEU A 76 10.18 6.74 -12.70
N ILE A 77 8.86 6.58 -12.78
CA ILE A 77 7.92 7.17 -11.82
C ILE A 77 8.19 6.64 -10.41
N THR A 78 8.29 5.33 -10.22
CA THR A 78 8.52 4.74 -8.88
C THR A 78 9.89 5.11 -8.31
N SER A 79 10.93 5.13 -9.15
CA SER A 79 12.28 5.57 -8.75
C SER A 79 12.31 7.05 -8.36
N LEU A 80 11.73 7.94 -9.18
CA LEU A 80 11.68 9.37 -8.87
C LEU A 80 10.80 9.66 -7.66
N TYR A 81 9.72 8.90 -7.46
CA TYR A 81 8.88 9.08 -6.27
C TYR A 81 9.63 8.67 -5.00
N GLY A 82 10.35 7.55 -5.03
CA GLY A 82 11.26 7.14 -3.95
C GLY A 82 12.35 8.18 -3.67
N LEU A 83 13.01 8.69 -4.72
CA LEU A 83 14.05 9.72 -4.60
C LEU A 83 13.49 11.03 -4.04
N THR A 84 12.32 11.46 -4.51
CA THR A 84 11.64 12.67 -4.05
C THR A 84 11.29 12.55 -2.57
N ILE A 85 10.66 11.45 -2.14
CA ILE A 85 10.33 11.23 -0.72
C ILE A 85 11.61 11.19 0.14
N SER A 86 12.64 10.49 -0.33
CA SER A 86 13.91 10.35 0.38
C SER A 86 14.65 11.69 0.54
N SER A 87 14.51 12.62 -0.40
CA SER A 87 15.10 13.96 -0.27
C SER A 87 14.19 14.92 0.50
N PHE A 88 12.91 14.96 0.14
CA PHE A 88 12.00 16.02 0.55
C PHE A 88 11.56 15.90 2.01
N ILE A 89 11.18 14.70 2.46
CA ILE A 89 10.69 14.51 3.84
C ILE A 89 11.78 14.80 4.88
N PRO A 90 13.01 14.27 4.76
CA PRO A 90 14.10 14.62 5.67
C PRO A 90 14.40 16.11 5.75
N LYS A 91 14.36 16.82 4.61
CA LYS A 91 14.62 18.26 4.56
C LYS A 91 13.52 19.09 5.24
N ILE A 92 12.25 18.70 5.09
CA ILE A 92 11.16 19.34 5.84
C ILE A 92 11.41 19.20 7.34
N ILE A 93 11.69 17.99 7.82
CA ILE A 93 11.91 17.72 9.24
C ILE A 93 13.13 18.52 9.73
N PHE A 94 14.22 18.50 8.97
CA PHE A 94 15.42 19.31 9.23
C PHE A 94 15.09 20.79 9.40
N VAL A 95 14.43 21.40 8.40
CA VAL A 95 14.08 22.83 8.39
C VAL A 95 13.18 23.17 9.57
N VAL A 96 12.14 22.38 9.84
CA VAL A 96 11.21 22.64 10.94
C VAL A 96 11.93 22.56 12.29
N VAL A 97 12.70 21.49 12.53
CA VAL A 97 13.39 21.29 13.80
C VAL A 97 14.45 22.36 14.03
N ILE A 98 15.32 22.61 13.05
CA ILE A 98 16.40 23.59 13.23
C ILE A 98 15.84 25.01 13.40
N SER A 99 14.77 25.37 12.68
CA SER A 99 14.15 26.70 12.80
C SER A 99 13.50 26.89 14.17
N ILE A 100 12.79 25.88 14.68
CA ILE A 100 12.20 25.92 16.03
C ILE A 100 13.31 26.05 17.09
N LEU A 101 14.37 25.24 17.00
CA LEU A 101 15.48 25.28 17.95
C LEU A 101 16.21 26.63 17.94
N TYR A 102 16.49 27.16 16.75
CA TYR A 102 17.11 28.48 16.59
C TYR A 102 16.23 29.59 17.17
N PHE A 103 14.94 29.62 16.82
CA PHE A 103 14.00 30.61 17.36
C PHE A 103 13.87 30.51 18.88
N THR A 104 13.83 29.28 19.43
CA THR A 104 13.76 29.06 20.89
C THR A 104 15.01 29.59 21.58
N ASN A 105 16.20 29.32 21.05
CA ASN A 105 17.45 29.84 21.62
C ASN A 105 17.52 31.36 21.52
N TYR A 106 17.10 31.95 20.40
CA TYR A 106 17.03 33.41 20.23
C TYR A 106 16.10 34.10 21.26
N VAL A 107 14.97 33.48 21.61
CA VAL A 107 14.00 34.06 22.56
C VAL A 107 14.40 33.87 24.02
N PHE A 108 14.97 32.71 24.37
CA PHE A 108 15.14 32.29 25.77
C PHE A 108 16.59 32.21 26.25
N SER A 109 17.57 32.49 25.40
CA SER A 109 19.00 32.40 25.77
C SER A 109 19.74 33.67 25.38
N GLU A 110 20.66 34.11 26.24
CA GLU A 110 21.56 35.24 25.95
C GLU A 110 22.74 34.82 25.06
N GLU A 111 23.05 33.52 25.02
CA GLU A 111 24.13 32.95 24.21
C GLU A 111 23.59 32.17 23.00
N GLU A 112 24.19 32.42 21.83
CA GLU A 112 23.90 31.67 20.61
C GLU A 112 24.49 30.25 20.68
N SER A 113 23.64 29.23 20.46
CA SER A 113 24.09 27.84 20.40
C SER A 113 24.64 27.47 19.00
N LEU A 114 25.88 27.87 18.72
CA LEU A 114 26.54 27.69 17.42
C LEU A 114 26.87 26.23 17.04
N ILE A 115 26.82 25.28 17.98
CA ILE A 115 27.20 23.87 17.74
C ILE A 115 26.03 22.91 17.96
N ALA A 116 25.35 22.99 19.11
CA ALA A 116 24.33 22.00 19.46
C ALA A 116 23.12 22.05 18.52
N ILE A 117 22.63 23.25 18.17
CA ILE A 117 21.50 23.42 17.24
C ILE A 117 21.81 22.85 15.85
N PRO A 118 22.95 23.19 15.20
CA PRO A 118 23.38 22.52 13.97
C PRO A 118 23.42 21.01 14.06
N ILE A 119 24.00 20.43 15.12
CA ILE A 119 24.12 18.97 15.27
C ILE A 119 22.74 18.33 15.40
N ILE A 120 21.87 18.85 16.27
CA ILE A 120 20.52 18.33 16.46
C ILE A 120 19.70 18.47 15.18
N GLY A 121 19.81 19.61 14.50
CA GLY A 121 19.19 19.83 13.19
C GLY A 121 19.63 18.77 12.19
N LEU A 122 20.94 18.65 11.94
CA LEU A 122 21.49 17.64 11.02
C LEU A 122 20.99 16.24 11.37
N PHE A 123 21.01 15.87 12.65
CA PHE A 123 20.51 14.57 13.11
C PHE A 123 19.02 14.37 12.79
N ALA A 124 18.19 15.40 12.99
CA ALA A 124 16.77 15.39 12.66
C ALA A 124 16.49 15.25 11.16
N GLY A 125 17.42 15.66 10.29
CA GLY A 125 17.37 15.38 8.85
C GLY A 125 17.89 13.97 8.50
N PHE A 126 19.08 13.62 8.96
CA PHE A 126 19.74 12.36 8.59
C PHE A 126 19.01 11.11 9.09
N LEU A 127 18.43 11.15 10.30
CA LEU A 127 17.75 9.98 10.86
C LEU A 127 16.54 9.53 10.01
N PRO A 128 15.57 10.40 9.66
CA PRO A 128 14.49 10.05 8.73
C PRO A 128 14.99 9.58 7.36
N PHE A 129 16.04 10.20 6.82
CA PHE A 129 16.66 9.77 5.57
C PHE A 129 17.15 8.30 5.66
N LEU A 130 17.90 7.97 6.70
CA LEU A 130 18.39 6.61 6.93
C LEU A 130 17.24 5.61 7.15
N MET A 131 16.17 6.01 7.83
CA MET A 131 14.97 5.19 8.00
C MET A 131 14.25 4.92 6.67
N ILE A 132 14.17 5.93 5.79
CA ILE A 132 13.62 5.78 4.44
C ILE A 132 14.52 4.86 3.59
N CYS A 133 15.84 5.04 3.63
CA CYS A 133 16.77 4.13 2.94
C CYS A 133 16.63 2.69 3.44
N TYR A 134 16.61 2.49 4.76
CA TYR A 134 16.38 1.17 5.36
C TYR A 134 15.03 0.59 4.90
N SER A 135 14.00 1.42 4.82
CA SER A 135 12.68 1.04 4.32
C SER A 135 12.70 0.54 2.87
N ILE A 136 13.43 1.23 1.99
CA ILE A 136 13.57 0.88 0.57
C ILE A 136 14.40 -0.39 0.38
N PHE A 137 15.56 -0.48 1.05
CA PHE A 137 16.55 -1.53 0.79
C PHE A 137 16.38 -2.80 1.64
N ARG A 138 15.70 -2.73 2.80
CA ARG A 138 15.63 -3.85 3.75
C ARG A 138 14.22 -4.35 4.02
N THR A 139 13.25 -3.47 4.23
CA THR A 139 11.91 -3.88 4.70
C THR A 139 10.91 -4.13 3.58
N LEU A 140 11.13 -3.54 2.39
CA LEU A 140 10.23 -3.62 1.22
C LEU A 140 9.78 -5.04 0.86
N TYR A 141 10.64 -6.05 1.07
CA TYR A 141 10.34 -7.47 0.80
C TYR A 141 10.49 -8.35 2.04
N ARG A 142 10.40 -7.75 3.23
CA ARG A 142 10.48 -8.47 4.51
C ARG A 142 9.08 -8.89 4.94
N PHE A 143 8.49 -9.85 4.23
CA PHE A 143 7.15 -10.39 4.48
C PHE A 143 6.98 -10.78 5.96
N LYS A 144 5.79 -10.55 6.52
CA LYS A 144 5.44 -10.87 7.90
C LYS A 144 4.10 -11.60 7.93
N VAL A 145 4.07 -12.73 8.64
CA VAL A 145 2.82 -13.42 8.95
C VAL A 145 2.20 -12.78 10.19
N HIS A 146 0.94 -12.36 10.08
CA HIS A 146 0.11 -11.86 11.17
C HIS A 146 -0.90 -12.94 11.52
N ARG A 147 -0.83 -13.48 12.74
CA ARG A 147 -1.72 -14.56 13.20
C ARG A 147 -2.85 -14.00 14.04
N ILE A 148 -4.08 -14.39 13.75
CA ILE A 148 -5.29 -13.88 14.39
C ILE A 148 -6.21 -15.04 14.67
N LYS A 149 -6.78 -15.05 15.86
CA LYS A 149 -7.84 -15.97 16.25
C LYS A 149 -9.11 -15.17 16.45
N ILE A 150 -10.20 -15.61 15.84
CA ILE A 150 -11.50 -14.96 15.96
C ILE A 150 -12.52 -16.02 16.38
N ASN A 151 -13.22 -15.74 17.46
CA ASN A 151 -14.27 -16.61 17.99
C ASN A 151 -15.64 -16.08 17.53
N PHE A 152 -16.49 -17.00 17.10
CA PHE A 152 -17.83 -16.75 16.58
C PHE A 152 -18.80 -17.82 17.09
N ASP A 153 -19.75 -17.43 17.93
CA ASP A 153 -20.78 -18.35 18.44
C ASP A 153 -21.62 -18.98 17.30
N GLU A 154 -21.77 -18.24 16.21
CA GLU A 154 -22.54 -18.58 15.00
C GLU A 154 -21.75 -19.42 13.98
N LEU A 155 -20.45 -19.67 14.22
CA LEU A 155 -19.63 -20.51 13.34
C LEU A 155 -20.12 -21.96 13.43
N PRO A 156 -20.48 -22.62 12.31
CA PRO A 156 -20.92 -24.00 12.40
C PRO A 156 -19.78 -24.91 12.91
N PRO A 157 -20.07 -25.87 13.82
CA PRO A 157 -19.05 -26.72 14.46
C PRO A 157 -18.03 -27.38 13.51
N ASN A 158 -18.46 -27.80 12.31
CA ASN A 158 -17.61 -28.45 11.32
C ASN A 158 -16.59 -27.51 10.66
N PHE A 159 -16.70 -26.20 10.93
CA PHE A 159 -15.75 -25.18 10.51
C PHE A 159 -14.91 -24.65 11.69
N ASN A 160 -15.02 -25.24 12.88
CA ASN A 160 -14.15 -24.89 14.00
C ASN A 160 -12.68 -25.22 13.67
N GLY A 161 -11.79 -24.26 13.88
CA GLY A 161 -10.38 -24.35 13.52
C GLY A 161 -10.09 -24.05 12.06
N LEU A 162 -11.05 -23.48 11.30
CA LEU A 162 -10.85 -23.13 9.89
C LEU A 162 -9.69 -22.16 9.72
N LYS A 163 -8.73 -22.53 8.87
CA LYS A 163 -7.50 -21.78 8.58
C LYS A 163 -7.62 -21.01 7.28
N ILE A 164 -7.61 -19.69 7.37
CA ILE A 164 -7.68 -18.77 6.24
C ILE A 164 -6.36 -18.03 6.12
N VAL A 165 -5.76 -18.01 4.94
CA VAL A 165 -4.74 -17.03 4.58
C VAL A 165 -5.38 -15.92 3.75
N HIS A 166 -5.31 -14.70 4.25
CA HIS A 166 -5.75 -13.50 3.55
C HIS A 166 -4.54 -12.70 3.05
N ILE A 167 -4.52 -12.45 1.75
CA ILE A 167 -3.56 -11.59 1.06
C ILE A 167 -4.31 -10.55 0.24
N SER A 168 -3.64 -9.45 -0.08
CA SER A 168 -4.20 -8.37 -0.91
C SER A 168 -3.07 -7.52 -1.49
N ASP A 169 -3.41 -6.68 -2.46
CA ASP A 169 -2.57 -5.61 -2.98
C ASP A 169 -1.18 -6.07 -3.40
N LEU A 170 -1.14 -7.08 -4.27
CA LEU A 170 0.10 -7.67 -4.79
C LEU A 170 0.85 -6.68 -5.68
N HIS A 171 0.14 -5.91 -6.50
CA HIS A 171 0.74 -4.93 -7.40
C HIS A 171 1.94 -5.50 -8.17
N LEU A 172 1.72 -6.60 -8.90
CA LEU A 172 2.77 -7.41 -9.52
C LEU A 172 3.70 -6.60 -10.42
N GLY A 173 3.21 -5.54 -11.07
CA GLY A 173 4.04 -4.62 -11.84
C GLY A 173 5.20 -4.02 -11.03
N SER A 174 5.04 -3.81 -9.71
CA SER A 174 6.07 -3.25 -8.83
C SER A 174 7.19 -4.26 -8.55
N PHE A 175 6.89 -5.56 -8.63
CA PHE A 175 7.90 -6.62 -8.53
C PHE A 175 8.67 -6.82 -9.84
N ARG A 176 8.09 -6.41 -10.98
CA ARG A 176 8.65 -6.60 -12.33
C ARG A 176 8.87 -8.09 -12.60
N SER A 177 10.04 -8.49 -13.09
CA SER A 177 10.38 -9.90 -13.31
C SER A 177 11.06 -10.57 -12.11
N ARG A 178 10.98 -9.98 -10.89
CA ARG A 178 11.64 -10.53 -9.69
C ARG A 178 10.79 -11.61 -9.02
N TYR A 179 10.46 -12.64 -9.78
CA TYR A 179 9.62 -13.77 -9.38
C TYR A 179 10.09 -14.43 -8.06
N HIS A 180 11.40 -14.58 -7.89
CA HIS A 180 12.03 -15.18 -6.70
C HIS A 180 11.69 -14.44 -5.39
N ILE A 181 11.39 -13.14 -5.43
CA ILE A 181 11.00 -12.39 -4.23
C ILE A 181 9.66 -12.90 -3.70
N LEU A 182 8.65 -12.99 -4.58
CA LEU A 182 7.31 -13.42 -4.20
C LEU A 182 7.26 -14.93 -3.91
N ASP A 183 8.13 -15.73 -4.53
CA ASP A 183 8.28 -17.16 -4.23
C ASP A 183 8.56 -17.40 -2.73
N ARG A 184 9.32 -16.50 -2.07
CA ARG A 184 9.53 -16.55 -0.61
C ARG A 184 8.22 -16.36 0.17
N ALA A 185 7.35 -15.44 -0.26
CA ALA A 185 6.05 -15.23 0.37
C ALA A 185 5.14 -16.45 0.16
N ILE A 186 5.14 -17.04 -1.03
CA ILE A 186 4.35 -18.25 -1.32
C ILE A 186 4.78 -19.42 -0.44
N LYS A 187 6.09 -19.61 -0.24
CA LYS A 187 6.60 -20.64 0.69
C LYS A 187 6.09 -20.42 2.11
N LEU A 188 6.10 -19.17 2.58
CA LEU A 188 5.54 -18.82 3.89
C LEU A 188 4.04 -19.12 3.95
N ILE A 189 3.28 -18.78 2.90
CA ILE A 189 1.82 -19.02 2.83
C ILE A 189 1.52 -20.53 2.87
N ASN A 190 2.18 -21.32 2.03
CA ASN A 190 1.93 -22.76 1.95
C ASN A 190 2.31 -23.48 3.26
N HIS A 191 3.34 -23.01 3.97
CA HIS A 191 3.72 -23.57 5.28
C HIS A 191 2.66 -23.33 6.38
N LEU A 192 1.69 -22.43 6.16
CA LEU A 192 0.56 -22.23 7.07
C LEU A 192 -0.55 -23.27 6.86
N GLU A 193 -0.46 -24.09 5.81
CA GLU A 193 -1.43 -25.13 5.44
C GLU A 193 -2.90 -24.64 5.46
N PRO A 194 -3.22 -23.54 4.75
CA PRO A 194 -4.56 -22.97 4.79
C PRO A 194 -5.61 -23.88 4.16
N ASP A 195 -6.81 -23.85 4.71
CA ASP A 195 -8.00 -24.41 4.07
C ASP A 195 -8.44 -23.50 2.92
N PHE A 196 -8.39 -22.18 3.15
CA PHE A 196 -8.70 -21.16 2.16
C PHE A 196 -7.58 -20.14 1.98
N ILE A 197 -7.37 -19.72 0.72
CA ILE A 197 -6.64 -18.48 0.43
C ILE A 197 -7.63 -17.47 -0.15
N PHE A 198 -7.73 -16.31 0.49
CA PHE A 198 -8.54 -15.20 0.03
C PHE A 198 -7.64 -14.07 -0.46
N PHE A 199 -7.93 -13.58 -1.66
CA PHE A 199 -7.21 -12.48 -2.29
C PHE A 199 -8.14 -11.30 -2.57
N THR A 200 -8.01 -10.22 -1.79
CA THR A 200 -8.97 -9.10 -1.82
C THR A 200 -8.60 -7.99 -2.80
N GLY A 201 -8.01 -8.34 -3.95
CA GLY A 201 -7.82 -7.42 -5.07
C GLY A 201 -6.46 -6.73 -5.15
N ASP A 202 -6.33 -5.89 -6.19
CA ASP A 202 -5.13 -5.15 -6.56
C ASP A 202 -3.96 -6.07 -6.97
N LEU A 203 -4.24 -6.91 -7.96
CA LEU A 203 -3.27 -7.81 -8.57
C LEU A 203 -2.23 -7.04 -9.38
N VAL A 204 -2.68 -6.05 -10.16
CA VAL A 204 -1.82 -5.20 -10.99
C VAL A 204 -1.76 -3.77 -10.46
N ASN A 205 -0.85 -2.98 -11.00
CA ASN A 205 -0.86 -1.53 -10.81
C ASN A 205 -1.84 -0.83 -11.74
N ASN A 206 -1.96 -1.32 -12.98
CA ASN A 206 -2.97 -0.87 -13.93
C ASN A 206 -3.15 -1.76 -15.16
N HIS A 207 -2.13 -2.56 -15.54
CA HIS A 207 -2.11 -3.22 -16.84
C HIS A 207 -1.83 -4.72 -16.77
N ALA A 208 -2.48 -5.48 -17.66
CA ALA A 208 -2.36 -6.92 -17.79
C ALA A 208 -0.97 -7.40 -18.23
N TRP A 209 -0.19 -6.56 -18.91
CA TRP A 209 1.19 -6.92 -19.29
C TRP A 209 2.07 -7.16 -18.06
N GLU A 210 1.71 -6.58 -16.91
CA GLU A 210 2.38 -6.77 -15.63
C GLU A 210 2.27 -8.22 -15.11
N LEU A 211 1.32 -9.00 -15.63
CA LEU A 211 1.06 -10.39 -15.25
C LEU A 211 1.99 -11.40 -15.95
N LYS A 212 2.74 -10.96 -16.97
CA LYS A 212 3.61 -11.84 -17.76
C LYS A 212 4.56 -12.61 -16.85
N GLY A 213 4.53 -13.94 -16.94
CA GLY A 213 5.39 -14.85 -16.16
C GLY A 213 4.94 -15.16 -14.73
N TRP A 214 4.07 -14.34 -14.13
CA TRP A 214 3.64 -14.52 -12.73
C TRP A 214 2.80 -15.76 -12.47
N GLN A 215 2.18 -16.33 -13.52
CA GLN A 215 1.46 -17.59 -13.42
C GLN A 215 2.34 -18.71 -12.83
N SER A 216 3.62 -18.77 -13.24
CA SER A 216 4.57 -19.78 -12.76
C SER A 216 4.85 -19.71 -11.25
N VAL A 217 4.61 -18.54 -10.65
CA VAL A 217 4.84 -18.27 -9.24
C VAL A 217 3.53 -18.49 -8.48
N LEU A 218 2.47 -17.77 -8.84
CA LEU A 218 1.20 -17.78 -8.12
C LEU A 218 0.46 -19.11 -8.18
N LYS A 219 0.65 -19.91 -9.24
CA LYS A 219 0.06 -21.26 -9.33
C LYS A 219 0.58 -22.21 -8.24
N LYS A 220 1.73 -21.90 -7.61
CA LYS A 220 2.28 -22.67 -6.48
C LYS A 220 1.53 -22.44 -5.17
N LEU A 221 0.64 -21.44 -5.08
CA LEU A 221 -0.21 -21.24 -3.90
C LEU A 221 -1.14 -22.43 -3.72
N ASN A 222 -1.05 -23.05 -2.55
CA ASN A 222 -1.80 -24.25 -2.19
C ASN A 222 -2.78 -23.96 -1.04
N ALA A 223 -4.03 -24.37 -1.21
CA ALA A 223 -5.08 -24.32 -0.20
C ALA A 223 -5.87 -25.63 -0.29
N LYS A 224 -6.28 -26.19 0.86
CA LYS A 224 -6.95 -27.51 0.87
C LYS A 224 -8.31 -27.49 0.20
N THR A 225 -9.09 -26.43 0.44
CA THR A 225 -10.49 -26.36 0.01
C THR A 225 -10.67 -25.42 -1.18
N GLY A 226 -10.06 -24.22 -1.15
CA GLY A 226 -10.20 -23.32 -2.28
C GLY A 226 -9.45 -22.00 -2.20
N LYS A 227 -9.36 -21.35 -3.36
CA LYS A 227 -8.74 -20.04 -3.53
C LYS A 227 -9.77 -19.10 -4.14
N PHE A 228 -10.10 -18.02 -3.44
CA PHE A 228 -11.13 -17.07 -3.87
C PHE A 228 -10.56 -15.67 -3.90
N GLY A 229 -11.04 -14.86 -4.83
CA GLY A 229 -10.60 -13.46 -4.90
C GLY A 229 -11.67 -12.54 -5.45
N VAL A 230 -11.44 -11.26 -5.22
CA VAL A 230 -12.19 -10.14 -5.78
C VAL A 230 -11.22 -9.18 -6.47
N LEU A 231 -11.76 -8.21 -7.21
CA LEU A 231 -10.94 -7.19 -7.85
C LEU A 231 -10.75 -5.99 -6.93
N GLY A 232 -9.57 -5.39 -7.01
CA GLY A 232 -9.29 -4.09 -6.41
C GLY A 232 -9.43 -2.97 -7.44
N ASN A 233 -9.40 -1.73 -6.99
CA ASN A 233 -9.59 -0.58 -7.89
C ASN A 233 -8.52 -0.50 -9.00
N HIS A 234 -7.32 -1.06 -8.80
CA HIS A 234 -6.27 -1.05 -9.82
C HIS A 234 -6.48 -2.10 -10.92
N ASP A 235 -7.30 -3.11 -10.68
CA ASP A 235 -7.53 -4.19 -11.63
C ASP A 235 -8.45 -3.78 -12.80
N TYR A 236 -9.25 -2.72 -12.63
CA TYR A 236 -10.15 -2.18 -13.66
C TYR A 236 -9.43 -1.35 -14.75
N GLY A 237 -8.16 -1.01 -14.52
CA GLY A 237 -7.38 -0.19 -15.45
C GLY A 237 -7.81 1.27 -15.54
N ASP A 238 -8.70 1.74 -14.67
CA ASP A 238 -9.26 3.11 -14.67
C ASP A 238 -8.21 4.21 -14.42
N TYR A 239 -7.04 3.86 -13.89
CA TYR A 239 -5.94 4.80 -13.68
C TYR A 239 -4.99 4.92 -14.86
N GLY A 240 -5.28 4.23 -15.96
CA GLY A 240 -4.49 4.24 -17.20
C GLY A 240 -5.06 5.18 -18.25
N LYS A 241 -4.20 5.57 -19.19
CA LYS A 241 -4.64 6.18 -20.45
C LYS A 241 -4.76 5.08 -21.50
N TRP A 242 -5.91 5.03 -22.15
CA TRP A 242 -6.24 4.02 -23.15
C TRP A 242 -6.40 4.68 -24.51
N LYS A 243 -5.96 4.00 -25.57
CA LYS A 243 -6.16 4.47 -26.94
C LYS A 243 -7.62 4.38 -27.38
N SER A 244 -8.37 3.45 -26.78
CA SER A 244 -9.80 3.24 -26.99
C SER A 244 -10.38 2.44 -25.82
N GLU A 245 -11.70 2.45 -25.66
CA GLU A 245 -12.36 1.68 -24.60
C GLU A 245 -12.24 0.17 -24.82
N GLU A 246 -12.19 -0.30 -26.07
CA GLU A 246 -12.00 -1.73 -26.40
C GLU A 246 -10.64 -2.23 -25.89
N ARG A 247 -9.60 -1.40 -25.97
CA ARG A 247 -8.27 -1.75 -25.43
C ARG A 247 -8.27 -1.82 -23.91
N LYS A 248 -9.04 -0.96 -23.24
CA LYS A 248 -9.23 -1.01 -21.78
C LYS A 248 -10.01 -2.27 -21.40
N GLN A 249 -11.07 -2.59 -22.12
CA GLN A 249 -11.86 -3.79 -21.88
C GLN A 249 -11.02 -5.06 -22.09
N ALA A 250 -10.24 -5.14 -23.17
CA ALA A 250 -9.35 -6.29 -23.42
C ALA A 250 -8.31 -6.48 -22.30
N ASN A 251 -7.80 -5.38 -21.74
CA ASN A 251 -6.93 -5.43 -20.56
C ASN A 251 -7.65 -5.99 -19.34
N PHE A 252 -8.85 -5.49 -19.06
CA PHE A 252 -9.68 -5.94 -17.95
C PHE A 252 -10.01 -7.44 -18.06
N GLU A 253 -10.44 -7.91 -19.23
CA GLU A 253 -10.70 -9.33 -19.49
C GLU A 253 -9.45 -10.19 -19.29
N THR A 254 -8.27 -9.69 -19.71
CA THR A 254 -7.01 -10.42 -19.50
C THR A 254 -6.67 -10.56 -18.01
N ILE A 255 -6.92 -9.52 -17.22
CA ILE A 255 -6.71 -9.56 -15.76
C ILE A 255 -7.67 -10.57 -15.12
N LYS A 256 -8.97 -10.52 -15.45
CA LYS A 256 -9.96 -11.49 -14.94
C LYS A 256 -9.58 -12.92 -15.31
N TYR A 257 -9.22 -13.17 -16.57
CA TYR A 257 -8.82 -14.49 -17.04
C TYR A 257 -7.57 -15.02 -16.33
N PHE A 258 -6.68 -14.14 -15.87
CA PHE A 258 -5.49 -14.56 -15.15
C PHE A 258 -5.79 -15.20 -13.79
N TYR A 259 -6.86 -14.81 -13.09
CA TYR A 259 -7.30 -15.49 -11.85
C TYR A 259 -7.56 -16.98 -12.10
N LYS A 260 -8.20 -17.33 -13.22
CA LYS A 260 -8.39 -18.73 -13.64
C LYS A 260 -7.06 -19.45 -13.88
N LYS A 261 -6.05 -18.76 -14.43
CA LYS A 261 -4.73 -19.37 -14.70
C LYS A 261 -3.92 -19.72 -13.45
N ILE A 262 -4.26 -19.11 -12.31
CA ILE A 262 -3.64 -19.34 -11.00
C ILE A 262 -4.57 -20.09 -10.03
N ASP A 263 -5.65 -20.65 -10.57
CA ASP A 263 -6.67 -21.47 -9.90
C ASP A 263 -7.42 -20.72 -8.77
N PHE A 264 -7.60 -19.41 -8.92
CA PHE A 264 -8.50 -18.62 -8.06
C PHE A 264 -9.88 -18.51 -8.71
N LYS A 265 -10.93 -18.78 -7.93
CA LYS A 265 -12.30 -18.42 -8.29
C LYS A 265 -12.52 -16.94 -8.02
N LEU A 266 -12.66 -16.16 -9.08
CA LEU A 266 -12.97 -14.74 -9.01
C LEU A 266 -14.47 -14.58 -8.75
N LEU A 267 -14.83 -13.77 -7.75
CA LEU A 267 -16.21 -13.48 -7.36
C LEU A 267 -16.50 -12.00 -7.65
N LEU A 268 -17.48 -11.71 -8.50
CA LEU A 268 -17.84 -10.34 -8.91
C LEU A 268 -19.31 -10.08 -8.63
N ASN A 269 -19.61 -9.58 -7.43
CA ASN A 269 -20.98 -9.47 -6.91
C ASN A 269 -21.69 -10.84 -6.92
N GLU A 270 -20.96 -11.84 -6.42
CA GLU A 270 -21.32 -13.26 -6.42
C GLU A 270 -20.96 -13.89 -5.08
N ALA A 271 -21.61 -15.01 -4.75
CA ALA A 271 -21.29 -15.79 -3.58
C ALA A 271 -21.22 -17.29 -3.88
N VAL A 272 -20.52 -18.02 -3.02
CA VAL A 272 -20.37 -19.47 -3.08
C VAL A 272 -20.67 -20.06 -1.71
N SER A 273 -21.61 -21.01 -1.67
CA SER A 273 -21.82 -21.85 -0.51
C SER A 273 -20.71 -22.90 -0.42
N ILE A 274 -20.09 -23.02 0.74
CA ILE A 274 -19.19 -24.11 1.09
C ILE A 274 -19.92 -25.00 2.08
N GLU A 275 -19.94 -26.30 1.79
CA GLU A 275 -20.59 -27.31 2.63
C GLU A 275 -19.55 -28.25 3.23
N ASN A 276 -19.70 -28.57 4.52
CA ASN A 276 -18.93 -29.58 5.22
C ASN A 276 -19.87 -30.39 6.14
N ASP A 277 -20.07 -31.66 5.83
CA ASP A 277 -20.96 -32.58 6.56
C ASP A 277 -22.34 -31.96 6.88
N GLY A 278 -23.01 -31.42 5.86
CA GLY A 278 -24.36 -30.83 5.96
C GLY A 278 -24.42 -29.42 6.55
N GLN A 279 -23.33 -28.88 7.09
CA GLN A 279 -23.23 -27.49 7.54
C GLN A 279 -22.66 -26.58 6.46
N LYS A 280 -23.08 -25.31 6.45
CA LYS A 280 -22.74 -24.36 5.38
C LYS A 280 -22.17 -23.06 5.91
N ILE A 281 -21.17 -22.54 5.20
CA ILE A 281 -20.73 -21.14 5.26
C ILE A 281 -20.79 -20.53 3.85
N ALA A 282 -20.91 -19.22 3.77
CA ALA A 282 -20.89 -18.51 2.49
C ALA A 282 -19.60 -17.68 2.36
N ILE A 283 -18.99 -17.75 1.17
CA ILE A 283 -17.94 -16.82 0.75
C ILE A 283 -18.58 -15.87 -0.25
N VAL A 284 -18.67 -14.59 0.12
CA VAL A 284 -19.30 -13.53 -0.66
C VAL A 284 -18.19 -12.64 -1.22
N GLY A 285 -18.24 -12.31 -2.51
CA GLY A 285 -17.30 -11.39 -3.14
C GLY A 285 -18.05 -10.27 -3.85
N VAL A 286 -17.68 -9.04 -3.53
CA VAL A 286 -18.19 -7.84 -4.22
C VAL A 286 -17.12 -7.22 -5.09
N GLU A 287 -17.55 -6.55 -6.14
CA GLU A 287 -16.70 -5.69 -6.94
C GLU A 287 -16.27 -4.42 -6.16
N ASN A 288 -15.37 -3.62 -6.74
CA ASN A 288 -14.79 -2.46 -6.04
C ASN A 288 -15.87 -1.48 -5.56
N TRP A 289 -15.84 -1.14 -4.25
CA TRP A 289 -16.79 -0.20 -3.65
C TRP A 289 -16.39 1.26 -3.85
N GLY A 290 -15.14 1.64 -3.52
CA GLY A 290 -14.52 2.92 -3.82
C GLY A 290 -15.31 4.19 -3.45
N ASN A 291 -14.91 4.93 -2.41
CA ASN A 291 -15.47 6.27 -2.17
C ASN A 291 -15.06 7.26 -3.28
N PRO A 292 -15.90 8.26 -3.66
CA PRO A 292 -15.54 9.27 -4.64
C PRO A 292 -14.14 9.87 -4.38
N PRO A 293 -13.28 9.98 -5.41
CA PRO A 293 -13.58 9.87 -6.84
C PRO A 293 -13.44 8.46 -7.42
N PHE A 294 -13.30 7.42 -6.60
CA PHE A 294 -13.25 6.04 -7.06
C PHE A 294 -14.64 5.57 -7.50
N LYS A 295 -14.69 4.66 -8.47
CA LYS A 295 -15.96 4.14 -8.99
C LYS A 295 -16.47 3.01 -8.12
N GLN A 296 -17.78 2.97 -7.96
CA GLN A 296 -18.49 1.89 -7.28
C GLN A 296 -19.01 0.92 -8.34
N TYR A 297 -18.53 -0.31 -8.28
CA TYR A 297 -18.96 -1.45 -9.08
C TYR A 297 -19.63 -2.52 -8.20
N GLY A 298 -19.42 -2.45 -6.89
CA GLY A 298 -19.97 -3.37 -5.91
C GLY A 298 -21.50 -3.32 -5.83
N ASP A 299 -22.12 -4.49 -5.74
CA ASP A 299 -23.54 -4.68 -5.48
C ASP A 299 -23.68 -5.83 -4.46
N LEU A 300 -23.71 -5.45 -3.18
CA LEU A 300 -23.76 -6.41 -2.07
C LEU A 300 -25.08 -7.19 -2.05
N LYS A 301 -26.20 -6.53 -2.38
CA LYS A 301 -27.52 -7.17 -2.43
C LYS A 301 -27.56 -8.29 -3.47
N LYS A 302 -27.01 -8.03 -4.66
CA LYS A 302 -26.88 -9.05 -5.70
C LYS A 302 -25.99 -10.20 -5.26
N ALA A 303 -24.87 -9.91 -4.59
CA ALA A 303 -23.94 -10.92 -4.12
C ALA A 303 -24.56 -11.85 -3.05
N LEU A 304 -25.38 -11.31 -2.17
CA LEU A 304 -26.01 -12.06 -1.07
C LEU A 304 -27.20 -12.93 -1.50
N LYS A 305 -27.89 -12.56 -2.58
CA LYS A 305 -29.15 -13.19 -3.02
C LYS A 305 -29.13 -14.72 -3.09
N SER A 306 -28.00 -15.34 -3.45
CA SER A 306 -27.88 -16.81 -3.56
C SER A 306 -27.53 -17.52 -2.25
N VAL A 307 -27.21 -16.78 -1.19
CA VAL A 307 -26.71 -17.29 0.09
C VAL A 307 -27.40 -16.64 1.30
N ASP A 308 -28.51 -15.93 1.10
CA ASP A 308 -29.24 -15.22 2.16
C ASP A 308 -29.57 -16.13 3.35
N ASN A 309 -29.89 -17.40 3.09
CA ASN A 309 -30.25 -18.41 4.09
C ASN A 309 -29.05 -19.07 4.81
N ILE A 310 -27.81 -18.74 4.45
CA ILE A 310 -26.62 -19.32 5.09
C ILE A 310 -26.21 -18.41 6.26
N PRO A 311 -26.18 -18.91 7.51
CA PRO A 311 -26.05 -18.06 8.69
C PRO A 311 -24.66 -17.44 8.85
N PHE A 312 -23.60 -18.12 8.41
CA PHE A 312 -22.24 -17.63 8.55
C PHE A 312 -21.66 -17.20 7.20
N LYS A 313 -21.39 -15.90 7.04
CA LYS A 313 -20.91 -15.30 5.79
C LYS A 313 -19.57 -14.58 5.97
N ILE A 314 -18.62 -14.88 5.10
CA ILE A 314 -17.33 -14.18 4.98
C ILE A 314 -17.37 -13.33 3.70
N LEU A 315 -17.22 -12.02 3.84
CA LEU A 315 -17.18 -11.06 2.74
C LEU A 315 -15.76 -10.72 2.33
N LEU A 316 -15.48 -10.82 1.03
CA LEU A 316 -14.30 -10.31 0.38
C LEU A 316 -14.66 -8.97 -0.29
N SER A 317 -14.05 -7.89 0.18
CA SER A 317 -14.27 -6.55 -0.40
C SER A 317 -12.99 -5.73 -0.31
N HIS A 318 -12.55 -5.17 -1.42
CA HIS A 318 -11.23 -4.52 -1.49
C HIS A 318 -11.12 -3.27 -0.59
N ASP A 319 -12.06 -2.33 -0.71
CA ASP A 319 -12.05 -1.05 0.02
C ASP A 319 -12.71 -1.22 1.40
N PRO A 320 -11.99 -0.96 2.52
CA PRO A 320 -12.55 -1.12 3.86
C PRO A 320 -13.68 -0.12 4.19
N SER A 321 -13.88 0.96 3.42
CA SER A 321 -15.02 1.86 3.63
C SER A 321 -16.36 1.15 3.42
N HIS A 322 -16.41 0.16 2.53
CA HIS A 322 -17.59 -0.63 2.23
C HIS A 322 -18.22 -1.25 3.49
N TRP A 323 -17.40 -1.64 4.46
CA TRP A 323 -17.87 -2.22 5.70
C TRP A 323 -18.79 -1.28 6.48
N ASN A 324 -18.42 -0.01 6.63
CA ASN A 324 -19.26 0.98 7.31
C ASN A 324 -20.51 1.33 6.49
N GLU A 325 -20.37 1.39 5.16
CA GLU A 325 -21.42 1.90 4.28
C GLU A 325 -22.54 0.89 4.05
N GLU A 326 -22.25 -0.40 3.87
CA GLU A 326 -23.28 -1.40 3.52
C GLU A 326 -23.37 -2.61 4.46
N VAL A 327 -22.33 -2.88 5.26
CA VAL A 327 -22.24 -4.15 6.00
C VAL A 327 -22.62 -4.00 7.46
N LEU A 328 -21.95 -3.07 8.14
CA LEU A 328 -22.02 -2.86 9.58
C LEU A 328 -23.44 -2.45 9.99
N GLU A 329 -24.03 -3.21 10.93
CA GLU A 329 -25.39 -3.02 11.45
C GLU A 329 -26.52 -3.17 10.39
N LYS A 330 -26.18 -3.54 9.15
CA LYS A 330 -27.12 -3.62 8.01
C LYS A 330 -27.26 -5.04 7.43
N THR A 331 -26.36 -5.95 7.81
CA THR A 331 -26.29 -7.32 7.31
C THR A 331 -25.87 -8.27 8.43
N ASP A 332 -25.98 -9.58 8.18
CA ASP A 332 -25.52 -10.66 9.05
C ASP A 332 -24.11 -11.18 8.68
N ILE A 333 -23.34 -10.37 7.93
CA ILE A 333 -21.98 -10.75 7.54
C ILE A 333 -21.07 -10.73 8.77
N ALA A 334 -20.54 -11.89 9.13
CA ALA A 334 -19.73 -12.09 10.33
C ALA A 334 -18.30 -11.54 10.18
N LEU A 335 -17.67 -11.76 9.03
CA LEU A 335 -16.28 -11.36 8.78
C LEU A 335 -16.11 -10.72 7.40
N THR A 336 -15.62 -9.48 7.36
CA THR A 336 -15.20 -8.79 6.15
C THR A 336 -13.68 -8.71 6.06
N LEU A 337 -13.12 -9.04 4.90
CA LEU A 337 -11.69 -8.97 4.60
C LEU A 337 -11.43 -7.93 3.51
N SER A 338 -10.51 -7.01 3.80
CA SER A 338 -10.20 -5.85 2.94
C SER A 338 -8.71 -5.54 2.87
N GLY A 339 -8.30 -4.78 1.85
CA GLY A 339 -6.93 -4.33 1.61
C GLY A 339 -6.86 -2.82 1.38
N HIS A 340 -6.39 -2.42 0.20
CA HIS A 340 -6.47 -1.06 -0.37
C HIS A 340 -5.54 -0.01 0.25
N THR A 341 -5.43 0.02 1.56
CA THR A 341 -4.85 1.18 2.27
C THR A 341 -3.33 1.12 2.39
N HIS A 342 -2.75 -0.09 2.38
CA HIS A 342 -1.34 -0.39 2.65
C HIS A 342 -0.77 0.16 3.97
N GLY A 343 -1.59 0.73 4.86
CA GLY A 343 -1.09 1.64 5.90
C GLY A 343 -0.27 2.81 5.34
N MET A 344 -0.58 3.28 4.12
CA MET A 344 0.25 4.20 3.32
C MET A 344 1.71 3.77 3.15
N GLN A 345 2.01 2.50 3.40
CA GLN A 345 3.36 1.95 3.43
C GLN A 345 4.31 2.59 4.47
N ALA A 346 3.76 3.41 5.37
CA ALA A 346 4.50 4.14 6.39
C ALA A 346 3.65 4.28 7.66
N GLY A 347 4.23 3.92 8.80
CA GLY A 347 3.61 4.14 10.09
C GLY A 347 4.45 3.63 11.23
N ILE A 348 3.95 3.86 12.44
CA ILE A 348 4.58 3.52 13.70
C ILE A 348 3.62 2.62 14.46
N ASN A 349 4.09 1.43 14.84
CA ASN A 349 3.32 0.47 15.63
C ASN A 349 4.11 0.21 16.91
N ILE A 350 3.72 0.86 18.01
CA ILE A 350 4.36 0.74 19.33
C ILE A 350 3.32 0.23 20.32
N LYS A 351 3.49 -1.01 20.80
CA LYS A 351 2.56 -1.67 21.73
C LYS A 351 1.12 -1.61 21.20
N SER A 352 0.20 -0.97 21.93
CA SER A 352 -1.20 -0.79 21.58
C SER A 352 -1.48 0.43 20.70
N LYS A 353 -0.47 1.27 20.42
CA LYS A 353 -0.62 2.49 19.62
C LYS A 353 -0.11 2.26 18.21
N ASN A 354 -1.02 2.32 17.25
CA ASN A 354 -0.73 2.27 15.83
C ASN A 354 -1.03 3.64 15.22
N TRP A 355 -0.08 4.19 14.47
CA TRP A 355 -0.22 5.46 13.78
C TRP A 355 0.28 5.31 12.34
N SER A 356 -0.45 5.90 11.40
CA SER A 356 -0.02 6.05 10.01
C SER A 356 -0.68 7.29 9.41
N PRO A 357 -0.05 8.00 8.46
CA PRO A 357 -0.71 9.12 7.79
C PRO A 357 -2.05 8.74 7.14
N ILE A 358 -2.28 7.46 6.83
CA ILE A 358 -3.53 6.99 6.23
C ILE A 358 -4.76 7.19 7.12
N GLN A 359 -4.58 7.26 8.44
CA GLN A 359 -5.71 7.34 9.40
C GLN A 359 -6.51 8.64 9.24
N TYR A 360 -5.90 9.70 8.68
CA TYR A 360 -6.56 10.97 8.39
C TYR A 360 -7.46 10.91 7.15
N LYS A 361 -7.41 9.80 6.40
CA LYS A 361 -8.24 9.55 5.23
C LYS A 361 -9.19 8.35 5.42
N TYR A 362 -8.75 7.31 6.12
CA TYR A 362 -9.54 6.10 6.37
C TYR A 362 -9.65 5.82 7.86
N GLN A 363 -10.88 5.63 8.35
CA GLN A 363 -11.15 5.21 9.71
C GLN A 363 -10.58 3.81 10.00
N HIS A 364 -10.79 2.88 9.07
CA HIS A 364 -10.30 1.51 9.13
C HIS A 364 -9.17 1.34 8.10
N TRP A 365 -7.97 1.02 8.57
CA TRP A 365 -6.78 1.09 7.71
C TRP A 365 -5.72 0.02 7.98
N ALA A 366 -5.70 -0.66 9.12
CA ALA A 366 -4.89 -1.86 9.31
C ALA A 366 -5.31 -2.65 10.54
N GLY A 367 -5.30 -3.97 10.43
CA GLY A 367 -5.57 -4.89 11.53
C GLY A 367 -7.04 -5.25 11.67
N LEU A 368 -7.38 -5.83 12.83
CA LEU A 368 -8.71 -6.34 13.15
C LEU A 368 -9.53 -5.27 13.86
N TYR A 369 -10.75 -5.06 13.38
CA TYR A 369 -11.78 -4.23 13.98
C TYR A 369 -12.99 -5.10 14.29
N LYS A 370 -13.67 -4.82 15.41
CA LYS A 370 -14.88 -5.51 15.84
C LYS A 370 -15.91 -4.48 16.25
N ARG A 371 -17.15 -4.66 15.80
CA ARG A 371 -18.31 -3.94 16.33
C ARG A 371 -19.51 -4.89 16.31
N PHE A 372 -20.16 -5.05 17.46
CA PHE A 372 -21.14 -6.14 17.72
C PHE A 372 -20.53 -7.52 17.37
N ASN A 373 -21.25 -8.35 16.61
CA ASN A 373 -20.78 -9.65 16.12
C ASN A 373 -20.09 -9.58 14.75
N GLN A 374 -19.85 -8.39 14.20
CA GLN A 374 -19.21 -8.22 12.90
C GLN A 374 -17.75 -7.80 13.04
N TYR A 375 -16.89 -8.43 12.25
CA TYR A 375 -15.47 -8.14 12.19
C TYR A 375 -15.07 -7.60 10.82
N LEU A 376 -14.11 -6.69 10.82
CA LEU A 376 -13.40 -6.24 9.63
C LEU A 376 -11.90 -6.48 9.85
N TYR A 377 -11.26 -7.16 8.90
CA TYR A 377 -9.81 -7.21 8.83
C TYR A 377 -9.29 -6.42 7.63
N VAL A 378 -8.41 -5.45 7.90
CA VAL A 378 -7.73 -4.66 6.86
C VAL A 378 -6.26 -5.06 6.80
N THR A 379 -5.83 -5.72 5.74
CA THR A 379 -4.41 -6.06 5.55
C THR A 379 -3.59 -4.84 5.12
N ARG A 380 -2.31 -4.81 5.50
CA ARG A 380 -1.34 -3.80 5.02
C ARG A 380 -0.85 -4.09 3.58
N GLY A 381 -1.40 -5.11 2.92
CA GLY A 381 -1.06 -5.52 1.56
C GLY A 381 0.28 -6.26 1.48
N LEU A 382 0.39 -7.22 0.57
CA LEU A 382 1.59 -8.04 0.37
C LEU A 382 2.60 -7.37 -0.59
N GLY A 383 2.13 -6.49 -1.46
CA GLY A 383 2.94 -5.78 -2.45
C GLY A 383 3.36 -4.39 -2.02
N TRP A 384 3.54 -3.50 -3.00
CA TRP A 384 3.78 -2.07 -2.79
C TRP A 384 3.45 -1.31 -4.08
N MET A 385 3.04 -0.05 -3.96
CA MET A 385 2.76 0.85 -5.07
C MET A 385 3.29 2.26 -4.80
N GLY A 386 3.79 2.90 -5.84
CA GLY A 386 4.23 4.29 -5.79
C GLY A 386 5.56 4.42 -5.07
N PHE A 387 5.53 4.56 -3.74
CA PHE A 387 6.74 4.67 -2.93
C PHE A 387 7.40 3.28 -2.79
N PRO A 388 8.67 3.07 -3.17
CA PRO A 388 9.33 1.77 -3.10
C PRO A 388 9.87 1.46 -1.69
N GLY A 389 9.09 1.68 -0.63
CA GLY A 389 9.51 1.43 0.75
C GLY A 389 8.35 0.99 1.66
N ARG A 390 8.66 0.26 2.73
CA ARG A 390 7.73 -0.15 3.79
C ARG A 390 8.26 0.23 5.19
N LEU A 391 7.89 1.39 5.74
CA LEU A 391 8.36 1.83 7.06
C LEU A 391 7.33 1.47 8.13
N GLY A 392 7.66 0.55 9.04
CA GLY A 392 6.74 0.08 10.10
C GLY A 392 5.49 -0.66 9.61
N MET A 393 5.26 -0.74 8.29
CA MET A 393 4.16 -1.43 7.63
C MET A 393 4.71 -2.54 6.72
N ARG A 394 5.29 -3.58 7.33
CA ARG A 394 5.88 -4.71 6.59
C ARG A 394 4.83 -5.36 5.67
N PRO A 395 5.23 -5.88 4.49
CA PRO A 395 4.35 -6.64 3.62
C PRO A 395 3.69 -7.80 4.37
N GLU A 396 2.37 -7.90 4.27
CA GLU A 396 1.57 -8.68 5.20
C GLU A 396 0.96 -9.94 4.57
N ILE A 397 1.10 -11.06 5.28
CA ILE A 397 0.35 -12.30 5.08
C ILE A 397 -0.50 -12.47 6.33
N THR A 398 -1.83 -12.42 6.21
CA THR A 398 -2.71 -12.60 7.37
C THR A 398 -3.12 -14.05 7.44
N PHE A 399 -2.93 -14.66 8.60
CA PHE A 399 -3.38 -16.00 8.92
C PHE A 399 -4.45 -15.92 10.00
N ILE A 400 -5.66 -16.33 9.66
CA ILE A 400 -6.84 -16.24 10.51
C ILE A 400 -7.28 -17.67 10.84
N GLU A 401 -7.40 -17.98 12.13
CA GLU A 401 -8.07 -19.19 12.63
C GLU A 401 -9.45 -18.78 13.17
N LEU A 402 -10.50 -19.41 12.65
CA LEU A 402 -11.87 -19.21 13.16
C LEU A 402 -12.19 -20.31 14.17
N HIS A 403 -12.79 -19.92 15.29
CA HIS A 403 -13.23 -20.84 16.33
C HIS A 403 -14.69 -20.60 16.67
N GLN A 404 -15.38 -21.68 17.04
CA GLN A 404 -16.71 -21.60 17.63
C GLN A 404 -16.60 -21.24 19.12
#